data_AF-A0A5S3QLF7-F1
#
_entry.id   AF-A0A5S3QLF7-F1
#
_cell.length_a   1.000
_cell.length_b   1.000
_cell.length_c   1.000
_cell.angle_alpha   90.00
_cell.angle_beta   90.00
_cell.angle_gamma   90.00
#
_symmetry.space_group_name_H-M   'P 1'
#
loop_
_entity.id
_entity.type
_entity.pdbx_description
1 polymer ?
#
loop_
_entity_poly.entity_id
_entity_poly.type
_entity_poly.pdbx_seq_one_letter_code
_entity_poly.pdbx_strand_id
1 'polypeptide(L)'
;MSPNFSKFPICDADMWVYLYLSDFLGRVLQKHEKIVFADVVEQEILAWERNNNKDKNIATFFRQCKNNGDLLVIQHELHIDIDDRDFLEQALKELSFTNGLENNPKEKNKGEFVSALYADHFEMPFMKTNDNAFQEGGKGRSEFPELKIKNWYDIVEEFAINQDEKIRIRKIVDKEQKRMNRQYEKLKEEDKKQINLQTLAQMINKKRL
;
A
#
# COMPACT_ATOMS: atom_id res chain seq x y z
N MET A 1 7.42 -20.52 -14.68
CA MET A 1 6.20 -19.94 -15.29
C MET A 1 5.74 -18.84 -14.37
N SER A 2 5.68 -17.60 -14.85
CA SER A 2 5.12 -16.49 -14.09
C SER A 2 3.63 -16.75 -13.83
N PRO A 3 3.11 -16.47 -12.62
CA PRO A 3 1.68 -16.58 -12.35
C PRO A 3 0.89 -15.70 -13.32
N ASN A 4 -0.28 -16.15 -13.77
CA ASN A 4 -1.18 -15.29 -14.53
C ASN A 4 -1.89 -14.32 -13.56
N PHE A 5 -1.43 -13.07 -13.51
CA PHE A 5 -1.93 -12.05 -12.61
C PHE A 5 -3.27 -11.43 -13.03
N SER A 6 -3.62 -11.47 -14.33
CA SER A 6 -4.85 -10.86 -14.90
C SER A 6 -6.18 -11.32 -14.27
N LYS A 7 -6.18 -12.42 -13.51
CA LYS A 7 -7.37 -12.96 -12.84
C LYS A 7 -7.60 -12.38 -11.45
N PHE A 8 -6.58 -11.79 -10.85
CA PHE A 8 -6.57 -11.44 -9.44
C PHE A 8 -6.51 -9.92 -9.26
N PRO A 9 -7.27 -9.36 -8.31
CA PRO A 9 -7.17 -7.93 -8.02
C PRO A 9 -5.86 -7.61 -7.31
N ILE A 10 -5.31 -6.43 -7.60
CA ILE A 10 -4.18 -5.87 -6.85
C ILE A 10 -4.65 -4.94 -5.74
N CYS A 11 -3.87 -4.86 -4.67
CA CYS A 11 -4.19 -4.10 -3.46
C CYS A 11 -2.99 -3.24 -3.04
N ASP A 12 -3.27 -2.02 -2.58
CA ASP A 12 -2.24 -1.17 -1.96
C ASP A 12 -2.07 -1.48 -0.46
N ALA A 13 -1.09 -0.81 0.18
CA ALA A 13 -0.78 -0.98 1.59
C ALA A 13 -1.93 -0.54 2.51
N ASP A 14 -2.60 0.56 2.17
CA ASP A 14 -3.69 1.10 2.96
C ASP A 14 -4.86 0.13 2.98
N MET A 15 -5.33 -0.33 1.81
CA MET A 15 -6.44 -1.27 1.72
C MET A 15 -6.15 -2.58 2.44
N TRP A 16 -4.89 -3.04 2.49
CA TRP A 16 -4.51 -4.20 3.31
C TRP A 16 -4.84 -3.99 4.80
N VAL A 17 -4.55 -2.79 5.35
CA VAL A 17 -4.90 -2.43 6.73
C VAL A 17 -6.42 -2.48 6.92
N TYR A 18 -7.20 -1.98 5.97
CA TYR A 18 -8.67 -2.00 6.05
C TYR A 18 -9.22 -3.43 6.04
N LEU A 19 -8.68 -4.30 5.18
CA LEU A 19 -9.04 -5.72 5.12
C LEU A 19 -8.70 -6.45 6.42
N TYR A 20 -7.52 -6.18 6.99
CA TYR A 20 -7.12 -6.73 8.28
C TYR A 20 -8.06 -6.30 9.42
N LEU A 21 -8.40 -5.01 9.50
CA LEU A 21 -9.23 -4.46 10.57
C LEU A 21 -10.71 -4.86 10.49
N SER A 22 -11.19 -5.22 9.31
CA SER A 22 -12.60 -5.50 9.04
C SER A 22 -13.00 -6.96 9.11
N ASP A 23 -12.02 -7.88 9.13
CA ASP A 23 -12.25 -9.33 9.05
C ASP A 23 -12.89 -9.77 7.70
N PHE A 24 -12.85 -8.92 6.68
CA PHE A 24 -13.37 -9.25 5.35
C PHE A 24 -12.42 -10.08 4.50
N LEU A 25 -11.16 -10.23 4.90
CA LEU A 25 -10.15 -10.94 4.11
C LEU A 25 -10.61 -12.34 3.68
N GLY A 26 -11.18 -13.13 4.59
CA GLY A 26 -11.67 -14.47 4.27
C GLY A 26 -12.74 -14.49 3.16
N ARG A 27 -13.67 -13.52 3.18
CA ARG A 27 -14.72 -13.39 2.16
C ARG A 27 -14.15 -12.90 0.83
N VAL A 28 -13.16 -12.00 0.88
CA VAL A 28 -12.45 -11.51 -0.31
C VAL A 28 -11.68 -12.65 -0.98
N LEU A 29 -10.94 -13.45 -0.20
CA LEU A 29 -10.20 -14.61 -0.70
C LEU A 29 -11.14 -15.70 -1.22
N GLN A 30 -12.29 -15.92 -0.59
CA GLN A 30 -13.29 -16.86 -1.11
C GLN A 30 -13.79 -16.45 -2.51
N LYS A 31 -13.93 -15.15 -2.77
CA LYS A 31 -14.42 -14.64 -4.05
C LYS A 31 -13.35 -14.56 -5.14
N HIS A 32 -12.14 -14.14 -4.77
CA HIS A 32 -11.08 -13.84 -5.73
C HIS A 32 -9.96 -14.88 -5.77
N GLU A 33 -10.00 -15.87 -4.88
CA GLU A 33 -8.98 -16.89 -4.62
C GLU A 33 -7.67 -16.32 -4.06
N LYS A 34 -7.14 -15.25 -4.66
CA LYS A 34 -5.89 -14.59 -4.29
C LYS A 34 -6.01 -13.07 -4.38
N ILE A 35 -5.15 -12.39 -3.65
CA ILE A 35 -4.93 -10.93 -3.77
C ILE A 35 -3.48 -10.71 -4.15
N VAL A 36 -3.24 -9.79 -5.08
CA VAL A 36 -1.90 -9.45 -5.55
C VAL A 36 -1.43 -8.16 -4.90
N PHE A 37 -0.12 -8.06 -4.69
CA PHE A 37 0.56 -6.87 -4.20
C PHE A 37 1.79 -6.58 -5.06
N ALA A 38 2.13 -5.31 -5.22
CA ALA A 38 3.43 -4.92 -5.72
C ALA A 38 4.52 -5.22 -4.66
N ASP A 39 5.71 -5.57 -5.11
CA ASP A 39 6.90 -5.70 -4.26
C ASP A 39 7.20 -4.45 -3.43
N VAL A 40 7.07 -3.25 -4.01
CA VAL A 40 7.19 -1.98 -3.28
C VAL A 40 6.21 -1.92 -2.10
N VAL A 41 4.97 -2.38 -2.30
CA VAL A 41 3.95 -2.43 -1.24
C VAL A 41 4.29 -3.50 -0.20
N GLU A 42 4.76 -4.68 -0.62
CA GLU A 42 5.26 -5.69 0.31
C GLU A 42 6.38 -5.15 1.20
N GLN A 43 7.36 -4.45 0.62
CA GLN A 43 8.46 -3.86 1.37
C GLN A 43 7.96 -2.85 2.42
N GLU A 44 6.96 -2.03 2.06
CA GLU A 44 6.34 -1.07 2.97
C GLU A 44 5.61 -1.76 4.14
N ILE A 45 4.80 -2.78 3.84
CA ILE A 45 4.07 -3.54 4.87
C ILE A 45 5.06 -4.25 5.80
N LEU A 46 6.06 -4.94 5.26
CA LEU A 46 7.02 -5.72 6.05
C LEU A 46 7.97 -4.83 6.88
N ALA A 47 8.17 -3.57 6.48
CA ALA A 47 8.93 -2.62 7.29
C ALA A 47 8.27 -2.37 8.66
N TRP A 48 6.94 -2.51 8.77
CA TRP A 48 6.22 -2.35 10.03
C TRP A 48 6.51 -3.43 11.07
N GLU A 49 7.13 -4.55 10.70
CA GLU A 49 7.54 -5.56 11.68
C GLU A 49 8.59 -5.07 12.68
N ARG A 50 9.35 -4.06 12.28
CA ARG A 50 10.36 -3.42 13.12
C ARG A 50 9.74 -2.52 14.19
N ASN A 51 8.44 -2.23 14.09
CA ASN A 51 7.71 -1.42 15.07
C ASN A 51 7.29 -2.27 16.28
N ASN A 52 7.27 -1.68 17.47
CA ASN A 52 6.86 -2.37 18.72
C ASN A 52 5.36 -2.22 19.01
N ASN A 53 4.49 -2.22 18.00
CA ASN A 53 3.07 -1.88 18.13
C ASN A 53 2.15 -2.79 17.28
N LYS A 54 0.87 -2.41 17.13
CA LYS A 54 -0.13 -3.13 16.31
C LYS A 54 0.29 -3.28 14.85
N ASP A 55 1.11 -2.39 14.31
CA ASP A 55 1.56 -2.42 12.91
C ASP A 55 2.38 -3.70 12.63
N LYS A 56 3.11 -4.19 13.64
CA LYS A 56 3.80 -5.48 13.59
C LYS A 56 2.84 -6.65 13.36
N ASN A 57 1.66 -6.63 13.98
CA ASN A 57 0.68 -7.71 13.80
C ASN A 57 0.11 -7.71 12.39
N ILE A 58 -0.13 -6.52 11.81
CA ILE A 58 -0.59 -6.36 10.43
C ILE A 58 0.42 -6.97 9.45
N ALA A 59 1.71 -6.67 9.65
CA ALA A 59 2.78 -7.17 8.80
C ALA A 59 3.05 -8.67 8.98
N THR A 60 3.01 -9.16 10.24
CA THR A 60 3.15 -10.59 10.54
C THR A 60 2.03 -11.39 9.87
N PHE A 61 0.80 -10.90 9.93
CA PHE A 61 -0.35 -11.54 9.28
C PHE A 61 -0.25 -11.51 7.75
N PHE A 62 0.28 -10.44 7.16
CA PHE A 62 0.58 -10.40 5.72
C PHE A 62 1.53 -11.53 5.31
N ARG A 63 2.64 -11.68 6.03
CA ARG A 63 3.61 -12.76 5.79
C ARG A 63 2.96 -14.14 5.89
N GLN A 64 2.11 -14.36 6.90
CA GLN A 64 1.40 -15.63 7.06
C GLN A 64 0.51 -15.93 5.85
N CYS A 65 -0.31 -14.96 5.41
CA CYS A 65 -1.18 -15.12 4.24
C CYS A 65 -0.37 -15.36 2.96
N LYS A 66 0.77 -14.67 2.77
CA LYS A 66 1.69 -14.91 1.66
C LYS A 66 2.25 -16.34 1.69
N ASN A 67 2.73 -16.81 2.84
CA ASN A 67 3.28 -18.16 2.99
C ASN A 67 2.24 -19.26 2.77
N ASN A 68 0.98 -18.99 3.10
CA ASN A 68 -0.14 -19.90 2.81
C ASN A 68 -0.54 -19.90 1.32
N GLY A 69 -0.02 -18.96 0.53
CA GLY A 69 -0.36 -18.80 -0.88
C GLY A 69 -1.64 -18.01 -1.12
N ASP A 70 -2.23 -17.38 -0.11
CA ASP A 70 -3.41 -16.54 -0.24
C ASP A 70 -3.07 -15.19 -0.92
N LEU A 71 -1.83 -14.74 -0.76
CA LEU A 71 -1.32 -13.51 -1.37
C LEU A 71 -0.24 -13.82 -2.40
N LEU A 72 -0.23 -13.09 -3.51
CA LEU A 72 0.85 -13.08 -4.47
C LEU A 72 1.56 -11.74 -4.46
N VAL A 73 2.87 -11.75 -4.71
CA VAL A 73 3.65 -10.53 -4.87
C VAL A 73 4.28 -10.52 -6.25
N ILE A 74 4.04 -9.45 -7.00
CA ILE A 74 4.74 -9.19 -8.25
C ILE A 74 6.13 -8.67 -7.88
N GLN A 75 7.16 -9.45 -8.21
CA GLN A 75 8.55 -9.05 -8.11
C GLN A 75 8.98 -8.60 -9.51
N HIS A 76 9.25 -7.31 -9.72
CA HIS A 76 9.56 -6.78 -11.06
C HIS A 76 10.72 -7.53 -11.71
N GLU A 77 11.80 -7.79 -10.96
CA GLU A 77 12.97 -8.53 -11.44
C GLU A 77 12.69 -9.95 -11.94
N LEU A 78 11.61 -10.58 -11.48
CA LEU A 78 11.31 -11.99 -11.79
C LEU A 78 10.12 -12.16 -12.73
N HIS A 79 9.18 -11.22 -12.71
CA HIS A 79 7.88 -11.37 -13.35
C HIS A 79 7.65 -10.41 -14.52
N ILE A 80 8.48 -9.39 -14.69
CA ILE A 80 8.36 -8.39 -15.74
C ILE A 80 9.62 -8.46 -16.62
N ASP A 81 9.42 -8.58 -17.92
CA ASP A 81 10.52 -8.63 -18.88
C ASP A 81 11.31 -7.32 -18.88
N ILE A 82 12.58 -7.37 -19.28
CA ILE A 82 13.49 -6.23 -19.14
C ILE A 82 13.04 -5.01 -19.96
N ASP A 83 12.54 -5.24 -21.18
CA ASP A 83 12.05 -4.17 -22.04
C ASP A 83 10.83 -3.50 -21.41
N ASP A 84 9.89 -4.28 -20.86
CA ASP A 84 8.71 -3.78 -20.16
C ASP A 84 9.08 -3.01 -18.88
N ARG A 85 10.09 -3.48 -18.13
CA ARG A 85 10.60 -2.75 -16.97
C ARG A 85 11.11 -1.37 -17.34
N ASP A 86 11.85 -1.22 -18.43
CA ASP A 86 12.35 0.08 -18.89
C ASP A 86 11.19 1.05 -19.20
N PHE A 87 10.08 0.55 -19.75
CA PHE A 87 8.87 1.36 -19.96
C PHE A 87 8.21 1.78 -18.63
N LEU A 88 8.07 0.86 -17.67
CA LEU A 88 7.49 1.15 -16.36
C LEU A 88 8.35 2.15 -15.55
N GLU A 89 9.67 2.00 -15.63
CA GLU A 89 10.67 2.92 -15.08
C GLU A 89 10.51 4.34 -15.66
N GLN A 90 10.32 4.45 -16.98
CA GLN A 90 10.10 5.73 -17.64
C GLN A 90 8.77 6.37 -17.22
N ALA A 91 7.69 5.59 -17.13
CA ALA A 91 6.40 6.07 -16.64
C ALA A 91 6.49 6.62 -15.20
N LEU A 92 7.24 5.94 -14.32
CA LEU A 92 7.49 6.43 -12.96
C LEU A 92 8.25 7.75 -12.93
N LYS A 93 9.24 7.94 -13.82
CA LYS A 93 9.96 9.22 -13.96
C LYS A 93 9.04 10.35 -14.39
N GLU A 94 8.13 10.11 -15.33
CA GLU A 94 7.13 11.09 -15.78
C GLU A 94 6.15 11.45 -14.65
N LEU A 95 5.86 10.49 -13.77
CA LEU A 95 5.12 10.72 -12.54
C LEU A 95 5.92 11.44 -11.43
N SER A 96 7.18 11.81 -11.70
CA SER A 96 8.14 12.47 -10.81
C SER A 96 8.72 11.59 -9.70
N PHE A 97 8.71 10.26 -9.88
CA PHE A 97 9.46 9.32 -9.06
C PHE A 97 10.89 9.18 -9.59
N THR A 98 11.86 9.28 -8.70
CA THR A 98 13.28 9.35 -9.03
C THR A 98 14.00 8.01 -8.91
N ASN A 99 13.46 7.10 -8.09
CA ASN A 99 14.11 5.81 -7.79
C ASN A 99 13.49 4.63 -8.54
N GLY A 100 12.75 4.88 -9.62
CA GLY A 100 12.29 3.79 -10.48
C GLY A 100 11.30 2.83 -9.83
N LEU A 101 11.39 1.53 -10.10
CA LEU A 101 10.62 0.46 -9.46
C LEU A 101 11.16 0.09 -8.06
N GLU A 102 12.38 0.51 -7.71
CA GLU A 102 12.94 0.30 -6.38
C GLU A 102 12.41 1.30 -5.35
N ASN A 103 12.08 0.87 -4.14
CA ASN A 103 11.63 1.80 -3.07
C ASN A 103 12.74 2.27 -2.14
N ASN A 104 13.95 2.53 -2.67
CA ASN A 104 15.10 2.96 -1.88
C ASN A 104 15.90 4.10 -2.55
N PRO A 105 15.89 5.33 -2.01
CA PRO A 105 15.15 5.76 -0.83
C PRO A 105 13.62 5.74 -1.03
N LYS A 106 12.87 5.64 0.08
CA LYS A 106 11.41 5.58 0.05
C LYS A 106 10.81 6.87 -0.51
N GLU A 107 9.93 6.75 -1.50
CA GLU A 107 9.19 7.88 -2.06
C GLU A 107 7.71 7.81 -1.64
N LYS A 108 7.11 8.96 -1.34
CA LYS A 108 5.73 9.04 -0.85
C LYS A 108 4.75 8.61 -1.97
N ASN A 109 3.73 7.84 -1.61
CA ASN A 109 2.67 7.32 -2.52
C ASN A 109 3.17 6.40 -3.64
N LYS A 110 4.45 6.01 -3.62
CA LYS A 110 5.04 5.16 -4.67
C LYS A 110 4.34 3.81 -4.79
N GLY A 111 4.00 3.18 -3.66
CA GLY A 111 3.32 1.89 -3.64
C GLY A 111 1.99 1.89 -4.40
N GLU A 112 1.23 2.98 -4.35
CA GLU A 112 -0.05 3.10 -5.06
C GLU A 112 0.16 3.20 -6.57
N PHE A 113 1.07 4.08 -7.02
CA PHE A 113 1.35 4.26 -8.45
C PHE A 113 2.01 3.03 -9.07
N VAL A 114 2.91 2.35 -8.35
CA VAL A 114 3.48 1.07 -8.81
C VAL A 114 2.40 -0.01 -8.88
N SER A 115 1.48 -0.06 -7.91
CA SER A 115 0.34 -0.98 -7.98
C SER A 115 -0.56 -0.70 -9.17
N ALA A 116 -0.80 0.57 -9.51
CA ALA A 116 -1.58 0.96 -10.68
C ALA A 116 -0.89 0.58 -11.99
N LEU A 117 0.43 0.83 -12.09
CA LEU A 117 1.24 0.42 -13.24
C LEU A 117 1.23 -1.10 -13.44
N TYR A 118 1.39 -1.88 -12.38
CA TYR A 118 1.29 -3.34 -12.48
C TYR A 118 -0.13 -3.79 -12.84
N ALA A 119 -1.16 -3.11 -12.33
CA ALA A 119 -2.54 -3.41 -12.68
C ALA A 119 -2.79 -3.23 -14.18
N ASP A 120 -2.29 -2.14 -14.74
CA ASP A 120 -2.40 -1.82 -16.16
C ASP A 120 -1.59 -2.81 -17.01
N HIS A 121 -0.31 -3.00 -16.68
CA HIS A 121 0.60 -3.89 -17.41
C HIS A 121 0.13 -5.35 -17.47
N PHE A 122 -0.39 -5.89 -16.36
CA PHE A 122 -0.88 -7.27 -16.30
C PHE A 122 -2.39 -7.41 -16.61
N GLU A 123 -3.04 -6.34 -17.08
CA GLU A 123 -4.47 -6.30 -17.37
C GLU A 123 -5.34 -6.83 -16.21
N MET A 124 -4.98 -6.42 -14.99
CA MET A 124 -5.65 -6.85 -13.78
C MET A 124 -7.08 -6.27 -13.72
N PRO A 125 -8.05 -7.00 -13.14
CA PRO A 125 -9.45 -6.67 -13.32
C PRO A 125 -9.85 -5.36 -12.62
N PHE A 126 -9.15 -5.02 -11.53
CA PHE A 126 -9.27 -3.77 -10.79
C PHE A 126 -8.19 -3.66 -9.71
N MET A 127 -7.93 -2.44 -9.29
CA MET A 127 -7.11 -2.11 -8.12
C MET A 127 -8.00 -1.75 -6.93
N LYS A 128 -7.67 -2.25 -5.74
CA LYS A 128 -8.31 -1.81 -4.50
C LYS A 128 -7.45 -0.74 -3.83
N THR A 129 -7.99 0.47 -3.69
CA THR A 129 -7.30 1.60 -3.08
C THR A 129 -8.30 2.62 -2.53
N ASN A 130 -7.91 3.32 -1.48
CA ASN A 130 -8.63 4.48 -0.94
C ASN A 130 -7.94 5.81 -1.28
N ASP A 131 -6.84 5.81 -2.04
CA ASP A 131 -6.10 7.05 -2.30
C ASP A 131 -6.90 7.96 -3.24
N ASN A 132 -7.01 9.23 -2.84
CA ASN A 132 -7.73 10.26 -3.57
C ASN A 132 -7.11 10.57 -4.93
N ALA A 133 -5.83 10.25 -5.14
CA ALA A 133 -5.16 10.35 -6.43
C ALA A 133 -5.87 9.54 -7.51
N PHE A 134 -6.56 8.44 -7.15
CA PHE A 134 -7.27 7.58 -8.10
C PHE A 134 -8.79 7.85 -8.15
N GLN A 135 -9.27 8.85 -7.41
CA GLN A 135 -10.66 9.34 -7.49
C GLN A 135 -10.80 10.40 -8.59
N GLU A 136 -12.03 10.82 -8.87
CA GLU A 136 -12.33 11.83 -9.89
C GLU A 136 -11.53 13.13 -9.66
N GLY A 137 -10.80 13.59 -10.68
CA GLY A 137 -9.92 14.76 -10.62
C GLY A 137 -8.54 14.53 -10.00
N GLY A 138 -8.23 13.31 -9.54
CA GLY A 138 -6.90 12.94 -9.02
C GLY A 138 -5.91 12.58 -10.13
N LYS A 139 -4.60 12.74 -9.84
CA LYS A 139 -3.52 12.45 -10.80
C LYS A 139 -3.55 11.00 -11.29
N GLY A 140 -3.66 10.03 -10.38
CA GLY A 140 -3.77 8.61 -10.72
C GLY A 140 -4.97 8.29 -11.62
N ARG A 141 -6.12 8.97 -11.45
CA ARG A 141 -7.28 8.79 -12.35
C ARG A 141 -7.02 9.32 -13.76
N SER A 142 -6.29 10.42 -13.88
CA SER A 142 -5.92 10.99 -15.18
C SER A 142 -4.90 10.13 -15.94
N GLU A 143 -3.95 9.56 -15.21
CA GLU A 143 -2.88 8.71 -15.77
C GLU A 143 -3.39 7.30 -16.10
N PHE A 144 -4.34 6.78 -15.31
CA PHE A 144 -4.93 5.45 -15.48
C PHE A 144 -6.47 5.52 -15.63
N PRO A 145 -6.99 6.08 -16.74
CA PRO A 145 -8.43 6.31 -16.92
C PRO A 145 -9.25 5.03 -17.04
N GLU A 146 -8.67 3.97 -17.62
CA GLU A 146 -9.33 2.68 -17.82
C GLU A 146 -9.20 1.75 -16.59
N LEU A 147 -8.28 2.06 -15.68
CA LEU A 147 -8.08 1.27 -14.47
C LEU A 147 -9.31 1.37 -13.57
N LYS A 148 -9.95 0.23 -13.32
CA LYS A 148 -11.08 0.12 -12.42
C LYS A 148 -10.59 0.17 -10.98
N ILE A 149 -11.18 1.08 -10.20
CA ILE A 149 -10.88 1.25 -8.78
C ILE A 149 -12.04 0.72 -7.94
N LYS A 150 -11.72 -0.03 -6.89
CA LYS A 150 -12.66 -0.34 -5.80
C LYS A 150 -12.16 0.24 -4.50
N ASN A 151 -12.90 1.20 -3.96
CA ASN A 151 -12.58 1.80 -2.67
C ASN A 151 -13.18 0.97 -1.52
N TRP A 152 -12.90 1.39 -0.30
CA TRP A 152 -13.36 0.72 0.91
C TRP A 152 -14.88 0.64 1.02
N TYR A 153 -15.60 1.66 0.56
CA TYR A 153 -17.06 1.63 0.57
C TYR A 153 -17.58 0.55 -0.36
N ASP A 154 -16.98 0.38 -1.54
CA ASP A 154 -17.33 -0.69 -2.48
C ASP A 154 -17.09 -2.07 -1.86
N ILE A 155 -15.96 -2.27 -1.17
CA ILE A 155 -15.66 -3.51 -0.45
C ILE A 155 -16.69 -3.77 0.65
N VAL A 156 -17.08 -2.75 1.43
CA VAL A 156 -18.09 -2.90 2.47
C VAL A 156 -19.46 -3.24 1.88
N GLU A 157 -19.86 -2.59 0.79
CA GLU A 157 -21.13 -2.88 0.13
C GLU A 157 -21.17 -4.30 -0.43
N GLU A 158 -20.05 -4.78 -0.97
CA GLU A 158 -19.92 -6.08 -1.61
C GLU A 158 -19.83 -7.25 -0.63
N PHE A 159 -19.14 -7.08 0.50
CA PHE A 159 -18.79 -8.20 1.39
C PHE A 159 -19.54 -8.21 2.72
N ALA A 160 -20.20 -7.12 3.13
CA ALA A 160 -21.02 -7.13 4.34
C ALA A 160 -22.35 -7.86 4.12
N ILE A 161 -22.77 -8.64 5.13
CA ILE A 161 -23.99 -9.47 5.08
C ILE A 161 -25.25 -8.61 5.22
N ASN A 162 -25.19 -7.55 6.02
CA ASN A 162 -26.33 -6.69 6.32
C ASN A 162 -25.90 -5.27 6.69
N GLN A 163 -26.87 -4.37 6.79
CA GLN A 163 -26.63 -2.96 7.09
C GLN A 163 -25.96 -2.73 8.45
N ASP A 164 -26.28 -3.55 9.45
CA ASP A 164 -25.69 -3.45 10.79
C ASP A 164 -24.19 -3.78 10.77
N GLU A 165 -23.80 -4.82 10.01
CA GLU A 165 -22.40 -5.15 9.80
C GLU A 165 -21.67 -4.02 9.07
N LYS A 166 -22.28 -3.43 8.03
CA LYS A 166 -21.70 -2.26 7.32
C LYS A 166 -21.40 -1.12 8.29
N ILE A 167 -22.38 -0.75 9.12
CA ILE A 167 -22.24 0.34 10.10
C ILE A 167 -21.17 0.00 11.13
N ARG A 168 -21.18 -1.23 11.67
CA ARG A 168 -20.24 -1.69 12.68
C ARG A 168 -18.80 -1.66 12.16
N ILE A 169 -18.58 -2.25 10.99
CA ILE A 169 -17.24 -2.39 10.38
C ILE A 169 -16.67 -1.02 9.98
N ARG A 170 -17.48 -0.15 9.36
CA ARG A 170 -17.05 1.23 9.05
C ARG A 170 -16.60 1.97 10.32
N LYS A 171 -17.38 1.89 11.41
CA LYS A 171 -17.01 2.50 12.69
C LYS A 171 -15.71 1.96 13.28
N ILE A 172 -15.48 0.65 13.20
CA ILE A 172 -14.25 0.01 13.70
C ILE A 172 -13.04 0.51 12.92
N VAL A 173 -13.11 0.43 11.59
CA VAL A 173 -12.02 0.83 10.70
C VAL A 173 -11.72 2.32 10.84
N ASP A 174 -12.73 3.19 10.83
CA ASP A 174 -12.55 4.64 11.01
C ASP A 174 -11.89 4.99 12.34
N LYS A 175 -12.27 4.29 13.42
CA LYS A 175 -11.71 4.52 14.75
C LYS A 175 -10.25 4.12 14.81
N GLU A 176 -9.90 2.94 14.27
CA GLU A 176 -8.53 2.45 14.28
C GLU A 176 -7.63 3.26 13.33
N GLN A 177 -8.13 3.67 12.15
CA GLN A 177 -7.41 4.56 11.25
C GLN A 177 -7.07 5.91 11.89
N LYS A 178 -8.06 6.55 12.54
CA LYS A 178 -7.81 7.80 13.29
C LYS A 178 -6.78 7.61 14.41
N ARG A 179 -6.76 6.44 15.05
CA ARG A 179 -5.78 6.13 16.09
C ARG A 179 -4.38 5.95 15.49
N MET A 180 -4.23 5.19 14.41
CA MET A 180 -2.96 4.96 13.73
C MET A 180 -2.36 6.27 13.22
N ASN A 181 -3.17 7.10 12.55
CA ASN A 181 -2.74 8.41 12.07
C ASN A 181 -2.24 9.32 13.22
N ARG A 182 -2.93 9.31 14.37
CA ARG A 182 -2.46 10.07 15.55
C ARG A 182 -1.14 9.53 16.11
N GLN A 183 -0.92 8.22 16.08
CA GLN A 183 0.34 7.62 16.52
C GLN A 183 1.48 7.99 15.56
N TYR A 184 1.22 7.92 14.26
CA TYR A 184 2.17 8.30 13.22
C TYR A 184 2.59 9.78 13.32
N GLU A 185 1.62 10.69 13.45
CA GLU A 185 1.92 12.13 13.61
C GLU A 185 2.73 12.41 14.89
N LYS A 186 2.45 11.71 15.99
CA LYS A 186 3.25 11.84 17.23
C LYS A 186 4.70 11.38 17.02
N LEU A 187 4.90 10.21 16.40
CA LEU A 187 6.24 9.70 16.11
C LEU A 187 7.02 10.68 15.22
N LYS A 188 6.37 11.20 14.18
CA LYS A 188 6.95 12.21 13.29
C LYS A 188 7.33 13.51 14.00
N GLU A 189 6.52 13.96 14.95
CA GLU A 189 6.86 15.13 15.78
C GLU A 189 8.05 14.85 16.71
N GLU A 190 8.12 13.66 17.30
CA GLU A 190 9.23 13.22 18.16
C GLU A 190 10.55 13.13 17.38
N ASP A 191 10.52 12.51 16.20
CA ASP A 191 11.67 12.42 15.28
C ASP A 191 12.15 13.82 14.88
N LYS A 192 11.23 14.72 14.52
CA LYS A 192 11.57 16.11 14.16
C LYS A 192 12.23 16.86 15.33
N LYS A 193 11.73 16.67 16.56
CA LYS A 193 12.34 17.24 17.77
C LYS A 193 13.74 16.68 18.00
N GLN A 194 13.93 15.38 17.82
CA GLN A 194 15.23 14.72 17.99
C GLN A 194 16.27 15.19 16.96
N ILE A 195 15.87 15.31 15.69
CA ILE A 195 16.73 15.87 14.63
C ILE A 195 17.12 17.32 14.95
N ASN A 196 16.16 18.15 15.40
CA ASN A 196 16.44 19.54 15.78
C ASN A 196 17.42 19.63 16.98
N LEU A 197 17.25 18.76 17.99
CA LEU A 197 18.16 18.66 19.13
C LEU A 197 19.58 18.24 18.72
N GLN A 198 19.71 17.25 17.83
CA GLN A 198 21.00 16.83 17.29
C GLN A 198 21.68 17.94 16.48
N THR A 199 20.91 18.66 15.66
CA THR A 199 21.40 19.81 14.87
C THR A 199 21.88 20.93 15.79
N LEU A 200 21.13 21.24 16.85
CA LEU A 200 21.51 22.24 17.85
C LEU A 200 22.79 21.83 18.61
N ALA A 201 22.90 20.56 19.01
CA ALA A 201 24.08 20.02 19.67
C ALA A 201 25.34 20.12 18.78
N GLN A 202 25.20 19.82 17.48
CA GLN A 202 26.28 19.97 16.50
C GLN A 202 26.70 21.44 16.32
N MET A 203 25.75 22.38 16.29
CA MET A 203 26.05 23.81 16.22
C MET A 203 26.78 24.33 17.48
N ILE A 204 26.39 23.86 18.67
CA ILE A 204 27.06 24.24 19.93
C ILE A 204 28.48 23.69 19.98
N ASN A 205 28.70 22.44 19.56
CA ASN A 205 30.04 21.84 19.53
C ASN A 205 30.96 22.51 18.50
N LYS A 206 30.44 22.95 17.35
CA LYS A 206 31.22 23.72 16.36
C LYS A 206 31.64 25.12 16.82
N LYS A 207 30.92 25.72 17.77
CA LYS A 207 31.26 27.05 18.34
C LYS A 207 32.24 26.99 19.52
N ARG A 208 32.60 25.79 19.98
CA ARG A 208 33.53 25.57 21.12
C ARG A 208 34.94 25.16 20.67
N LEU A 209 35.18 25.01 19.38
CA LEU A 209 36.50 24.86 18.74
C LEU A 209 36.89 26.19 18.09
#